data_AF-A0A926JMY4-F1
#
_entry.id   AF-A0A926JMY4-F1
#
_cell.length_a   1.000
_cell.length_b   1.000
_cell.length_c   1.000
_cell.angle_alpha   90.00
_cell.angle_beta   90.00
_cell.angle_gamma   90.00
#
_symmetry.space_group_name_H-M   'P 1'
#
loop_
_entity.id
_entity.type
_entity.pdbx_description
1 polymer ?
#
loop_
_entity_poly.entity_id
_entity_poly.type
_entity_poly.pdbx_seq_one_letter_code
_entity_poly.pdbx_strand_id
1 'polypeptide(L)'
;MDWYPAADEDLLLRTKAKFATGVAPAVSGSRWFRDTERKDIQGELPGWPPGPVFTPHSTGDKTARRAGRAFLTGIPLIANLIANIGGAPGSPFGNVPVRGKPEEPENEVDDFPVMWAAPGSLARMVPWQLDPGRRPEGYSADLVLTSRRLLFLGTHTGTLDRADVLGEFPRDSLAGARRMKFSEVGADVRITFTDQSWIRLFTGDPDTGDRLAALLSGGAQALPENALSAAQRQRVARFMADLPDTVQPPVYTRLPSGIVLVEARVPAKVGNDLFETHSILMDDWGNPGQPKPGDL
;
A
#
# COMPACT_ATOMS: atom_id res chain seq x y z
N MET A 1 16.73 10.81 -2.84
CA MET A 1 16.53 9.60 -1.99
C MET A 1 17.85 9.34 -1.34
N ASP A 2 17.98 9.35 -0.01
CA ASP A 2 19.13 8.72 0.68
C ASP A 2 18.83 8.53 2.19
N TRP A 3 17.83 7.69 2.50
CA TRP A 3 17.74 7.09 3.83
C TRP A 3 18.13 5.62 3.71
N TYR A 4 19.01 5.20 4.60
CA TYR A 4 19.51 3.83 4.72
C TYR A 4 19.33 3.37 6.16
N PRO A 5 19.00 2.09 6.37
CA PRO A 5 18.95 1.54 7.71
C PRO A 5 20.33 1.56 8.38
N ALA A 6 20.36 1.40 9.70
CA ALA A 6 21.62 1.19 10.42
C ALA A 6 22.33 -0.08 9.91
N ALA A 7 23.66 -0.18 10.13
CA ALA A 7 24.45 -1.30 9.64
C ALA A 7 24.00 -2.67 10.18
N ASP A 8 23.27 -2.68 11.29
CA ASP A 8 22.72 -3.84 11.99
C ASP A 8 21.19 -3.97 11.84
N GLU A 9 20.62 -3.27 10.86
CA GLU A 9 19.19 -3.21 10.56
C GLU A 9 18.97 -3.52 9.06
N ASP A 10 18.09 -4.49 8.79
CA ASP A 10 17.82 -4.93 7.42
C ASP A 10 16.59 -4.22 6.87
N LEU A 11 16.68 -3.71 5.64
CA LEU A 11 15.53 -3.20 4.90
C LEU A 11 14.71 -4.39 4.37
N LEU A 12 13.46 -4.52 4.82
CA LEU A 12 12.57 -5.61 4.40
C LEU A 12 11.62 -5.17 3.27
N LEU A 13 11.15 -3.92 3.32
CA LEU A 13 10.22 -3.34 2.36
C LEU A 13 10.37 -1.82 2.33
N ARG A 14 10.34 -1.22 1.13
CA ARG A 14 10.15 0.22 0.94
C ARG A 14 9.16 0.45 -0.19
N THR A 15 8.13 1.26 0.08
CA THR A 15 7.07 1.53 -0.89
C THR A 15 6.50 2.92 -0.69
N LYS A 16 5.92 3.52 -1.73
CA LYS A 16 5.16 4.76 -1.58
C LYS A 16 3.93 4.50 -0.71
N ALA A 17 3.56 5.47 0.12
CA ALA A 17 2.38 5.39 0.96
C ALA A 17 1.68 6.73 1.09
N LYS A 18 0.35 6.67 1.13
CA LYS A 18 -0.55 7.77 1.47
C LYS A 18 -1.78 7.19 2.15
N PHE A 19 -2.56 7.98 2.88
CA PHE A 19 -3.87 7.51 3.34
C PHE A 19 -4.71 7.09 2.11
N ALA A 20 -5.36 5.94 2.25
CA ALA A 20 -6.24 5.41 1.21
C ALA A 20 -7.38 6.39 0.93
N THR A 21 -8.12 6.21 -0.17
CA THR A 21 -9.24 7.07 -0.52
C THR A 21 -10.47 6.24 -0.88
N GLY A 22 -11.63 6.63 -0.36
CA GLY A 22 -12.87 5.90 -0.58
C GLY A 22 -13.22 5.78 -2.06
N VAL A 23 -13.67 4.59 -2.46
CA VAL A 23 -14.01 4.28 -3.87
C VAL A 23 -15.50 3.98 -4.08
N ALA A 24 -16.24 3.67 -3.03
CA ALA A 24 -17.68 3.49 -3.11
C ALA A 24 -18.38 4.85 -3.33
N PRO A 25 -19.53 4.89 -4.03
CA PRO A 25 -20.18 6.15 -4.41
C PRO A 25 -20.43 7.11 -3.25
N ALA A 26 -20.89 6.61 -2.10
CA ALA A 26 -21.23 7.44 -0.93
C ALA A 26 -20.00 8.06 -0.24
N VAL A 27 -18.83 7.46 -0.41
CA VAL A 27 -17.59 7.85 0.27
C VAL A 27 -16.48 8.22 -0.72
N SER A 28 -16.83 8.37 -2.00
CA SER A 28 -15.85 8.59 -3.06
C SER A 28 -15.03 9.84 -2.80
N GLY A 29 -13.70 9.70 -2.78
CA GLY A 29 -12.78 10.79 -2.47
C GLY A 29 -12.60 11.09 -0.97
N SER A 30 -13.36 10.43 -0.11
CA SER A 30 -13.39 10.70 1.34
C SER A 30 -12.31 9.92 2.08
N ARG A 31 -11.86 10.52 3.18
CA ARG A 31 -10.83 10.00 4.09
C ARG A 31 -11.16 10.48 5.50
N TRP A 32 -11.74 9.61 6.33
CA TRP A 32 -12.13 10.00 7.68
C TRP A 32 -11.15 9.49 8.74
N PHE A 33 -11.00 10.27 9.79
CA PHE A 33 -10.21 9.93 10.97
C PHE A 33 -11.20 9.68 12.10
N ARG A 34 -11.28 8.44 12.59
CA ARG A 34 -12.33 8.03 13.53
C ARG A 34 -11.76 7.62 14.89
N ASP A 35 -12.47 7.93 15.96
CA ASP A 35 -12.30 7.23 17.24
C ASP A 35 -13.05 5.89 17.26
N THR A 36 -13.02 5.24 18.42
CA THR A 36 -13.75 3.99 18.69
C THR A 36 -15.27 4.13 18.69
N GLU A 37 -15.80 5.37 18.73
CA GLU A 37 -17.22 5.71 18.68
C GLU A 37 -17.63 6.26 17.30
N ARG A 38 -16.76 6.18 16.28
CA ARG A 38 -16.94 6.75 14.92
C ARG A 38 -17.06 8.28 14.87
N LYS A 39 -16.67 8.99 15.92
CA LYS A 39 -16.57 10.45 15.88
C LYS A 39 -15.36 10.86 15.06
N ASP A 40 -15.49 11.98 14.34
CA ASP A 40 -14.37 12.56 13.61
C ASP A 40 -13.36 13.14 14.60
N ILE A 41 -12.12 12.64 14.57
CA ILE A 41 -11.03 13.05 15.47
C ILE A 41 -10.02 13.97 14.79
N GLN A 42 -10.28 14.40 13.55
CA GLN A 42 -9.34 15.23 12.78
C GLN A 42 -8.85 16.46 13.54
N GLY A 43 -9.72 17.11 14.32
CA GLY A 43 -9.39 18.28 15.13
C GLY A 43 -8.62 17.97 16.43
N GLU A 44 -8.48 16.70 16.78
CA GLU A 44 -7.79 16.22 17.99
C GLU A 44 -6.38 15.70 17.69
N LEU A 45 -5.99 15.60 16.41
CA LEU A 45 -4.70 15.03 16.00
C LEU A 45 -3.57 16.05 16.25
N PRO A 46 -2.61 15.77 17.16
CA PRO A 46 -1.61 16.74 17.56
C PRO A 46 -0.69 17.15 16.40
N GLY A 47 -0.53 18.46 16.18
CA GLY A 47 0.38 19.00 15.17
C GLY A 47 -0.10 18.84 13.72
N TRP A 48 -1.31 18.32 13.49
CA TRP A 48 -1.90 18.26 12.16
C TRP A 48 -2.39 19.67 11.75
N PRO A 49 -2.16 20.10 10.49
CA PRO A 49 -2.73 21.36 10.00
C PRO A 49 -4.27 21.30 9.97
N PRO A 50 -4.99 22.32 9.47
CA PRO A 50 -6.36 22.12 9.01
C PRO A 50 -6.39 21.19 7.78
N GLY A 51 -7.49 20.45 7.59
CA GLY A 51 -7.66 19.57 6.45
C GLY A 51 -9.09 19.58 5.92
N PRO A 52 -9.35 18.88 4.81
CA PRO A 52 -10.69 18.76 4.27
C PRO A 52 -11.63 18.13 5.30
N VAL A 53 -12.85 18.65 5.40
CA VAL A 53 -13.93 18.03 6.15
C VAL A 53 -14.80 17.28 5.16
N PHE A 54 -15.02 15.99 5.42
CA PHE A 54 -15.82 15.14 4.54
C PHE A 54 -17.17 14.86 5.17
N THR A 55 -18.22 14.99 4.37
CA THR A 55 -19.57 14.53 4.69
C THR A 55 -19.93 13.40 3.73
N PRO A 56 -20.58 12.31 4.18
CA PRO A 56 -21.03 11.28 3.27
C PRO A 56 -21.90 11.89 2.17
N HIS A 57 -21.68 11.48 0.92
CA HIS A 57 -22.45 12.02 -0.20
C HIS A 57 -23.91 11.59 -0.06
N SER A 58 -24.81 12.57 -0.04
CA SER A 58 -26.25 12.30 0.06
C SER A 58 -26.75 11.57 -1.18
N THR A 59 -27.88 10.86 -1.06
CA THR A 59 -28.53 10.25 -2.23
C THR A 59 -28.95 11.28 -3.29
N GLY A 60 -29.09 12.57 -2.92
CA GLY A 60 -29.42 13.68 -3.83
C GLY A 60 -28.23 14.23 -4.63
N ASP A 61 -27.00 14.18 -4.09
CA ASP A 61 -25.78 14.60 -4.81
C ASP A 61 -25.39 13.65 -5.95
N LYS A 62 -26.02 12.47 -6.01
CA LYS A 62 -25.80 11.42 -7.01
C LYS A 62 -26.15 11.87 -8.44
N THR A 63 -27.02 12.87 -8.60
CA THR A 63 -27.50 13.31 -9.92
C THR A 63 -26.66 14.44 -10.52
N ALA A 64 -26.13 15.35 -9.70
CA ALA A 64 -25.40 16.53 -10.18
C ALA A 64 -24.01 16.19 -10.74
N ARG A 65 -23.29 15.22 -10.17
CA ARG A 65 -21.96 14.83 -10.67
C ARG A 65 -21.98 13.85 -11.83
N ARG A 66 -23.10 13.14 -12.06
CA ARG A 66 -23.27 12.29 -13.25
C ARG A 66 -23.29 13.12 -14.54
N ALA A 67 -23.73 14.37 -14.46
CA ALA A 67 -23.67 15.33 -15.57
C ALA A 67 -22.33 16.08 -15.64
N GLY A 68 -21.70 16.41 -14.51
CA GLY A 68 -20.52 17.30 -14.47
C GLY A 68 -19.14 16.66 -14.69
N ARG A 69 -18.96 15.35 -14.42
CA ARG A 69 -17.64 14.69 -14.54
C ARG A 69 -17.35 14.04 -15.90
N ALA A 70 -18.32 13.98 -16.80
CA ALA A 70 -18.12 13.47 -18.16
C ALA A 70 -17.24 14.41 -19.03
N PHE A 71 -16.96 15.64 -18.59
CA PHE A 71 -16.33 16.66 -19.42
C PHE A 71 -14.85 16.99 -19.12
N LEU A 72 -14.24 16.52 -18.01
CA LEU A 72 -12.91 17.03 -17.62
C LEU A 72 -11.81 16.00 -17.34
N THR A 73 -12.13 14.71 -17.26
CA THR A 73 -11.11 13.65 -17.20
C THR A 73 -11.66 12.45 -17.94
N GLY A 74 -10.98 11.99 -19.00
CA GLY A 74 -11.38 10.88 -19.86
C GLY A 74 -11.36 9.51 -19.16
N ILE A 75 -12.12 9.37 -18.08
CA ILE A 75 -12.29 8.13 -17.32
C ILE A 75 -13.73 7.66 -17.56
N PRO A 76 -13.95 6.55 -18.28
CA PRO A 76 -15.29 5.99 -18.42
C PRO A 76 -15.77 5.46 -17.06
N LEU A 77 -16.69 6.20 -16.44
CA LEU A 77 -17.45 5.75 -15.27
C LEU A 77 -18.42 4.64 -15.71
N ILE A 78 -18.01 3.38 -15.59
CA ILE A 78 -18.92 2.25 -15.76
C ILE A 78 -19.85 2.20 -14.54
N ALA A 79 -21.10 2.56 -14.78
CA ALA A 79 -22.22 2.27 -13.90
C ALA A 79 -22.58 0.80 -14.03
N ASN A 80 -22.27 -0.01 -13.02
CA ASN A 80 -22.96 -1.28 -12.79
C ASN A 80 -23.06 -1.54 -11.29
N LEU A 81 -24.13 -1.00 -10.71
CA LEU A 81 -24.63 -1.39 -9.39
C LEU A 81 -25.69 -2.48 -9.65
N ILE A 82 -25.36 -3.72 -9.28
CA ILE A 82 -26.26 -4.85 -8.99
C ILE A 82 -27.16 -5.32 -10.14
N ALA A 83 -26.78 -6.44 -10.79
CA ALA A 83 -27.71 -7.40 -11.38
C ALA A 83 -27.03 -8.77 -11.66
N ASN A 84 -27.65 -9.84 -11.12
CA ASN A 84 -27.59 -11.27 -11.53
C ASN A 84 -26.29 -12.03 -11.22
N ILE A 85 -26.22 -13.09 -10.39
CA ILE A 85 -26.90 -14.40 -10.41
C ILE A 85 -26.99 -14.98 -11.84
N GLY A 86 -26.10 -15.92 -12.16
CA GLY A 86 -26.15 -16.74 -13.38
C GLY A 86 -25.05 -16.42 -14.37
N GLY A 87 -24.14 -17.37 -14.59
CA GLY A 87 -22.98 -17.20 -15.45
C GLY A 87 -23.30 -17.23 -16.95
N ALA A 88 -22.41 -16.62 -17.74
CA ALA A 88 -22.02 -17.04 -19.08
C ALA A 88 -20.74 -16.26 -19.50
N PRO A 89 -19.88 -16.82 -20.37
CA PRO A 89 -18.52 -16.34 -20.62
C PRO A 89 -18.46 -15.33 -21.78
N GLY A 90 -17.47 -14.43 -21.71
CA GLY A 90 -16.94 -13.70 -22.86
C GLY A 90 -17.45 -12.28 -23.03
N SER A 91 -16.60 -11.30 -22.69
CA SER A 91 -16.68 -9.94 -23.23
C SER A 91 -15.34 -9.58 -23.89
N PRO A 92 -15.32 -9.00 -25.10
CA PRO A 92 -14.13 -8.86 -25.95
C PRO A 92 -13.29 -7.60 -25.65
N PHE A 93 -13.38 -7.05 -24.44
CA PHE A 93 -12.63 -5.86 -24.04
C PHE A 93 -11.76 -6.18 -22.83
N GLY A 94 -10.47 -5.87 -22.96
CA GLY A 94 -9.39 -6.34 -22.08
C GLY A 94 -9.64 -6.20 -20.58
N ASN A 95 -9.02 -7.12 -19.83
CA ASN A 95 -9.10 -7.23 -18.38
C ASN A 95 -8.74 -5.91 -17.68
N VAL A 96 -9.76 -5.11 -17.34
CA VAL A 96 -9.64 -4.02 -16.36
C VAL A 96 -9.70 -4.68 -14.97
N PRO A 97 -8.85 -4.31 -13.99
CA PRO A 97 -8.93 -4.87 -12.65
C PRO A 97 -10.32 -4.65 -12.08
N VAL A 98 -11.07 -5.73 -11.89
CA VAL A 98 -12.39 -5.70 -11.28
C VAL A 98 -12.17 -5.35 -9.82
N ARG A 99 -12.71 -4.20 -9.36
CA ARG A 99 -12.73 -3.83 -7.93
C ARG A 99 -13.24 -5.04 -7.12
N GLY A 100 -12.59 -5.34 -6.00
CA GLY A 100 -13.02 -6.43 -5.12
C GLY A 100 -14.46 -6.23 -4.62
N LYS A 101 -15.04 -7.23 -3.96
CA LYS A 101 -16.27 -7.04 -3.18
C LYS A 101 -15.93 -6.36 -1.85
N PRO A 102 -16.78 -5.46 -1.31
CA PRO A 102 -16.61 -4.95 0.04
C PRO A 102 -16.52 -6.12 1.03
N GLU A 103 -15.51 -6.09 1.88
CA GLU A 103 -15.32 -7.06 2.98
C GLU A 103 -15.81 -6.46 4.30
N GLU A 104 -15.80 -5.13 4.43
CA GLU A 104 -16.27 -4.39 5.60
C GLU A 104 -17.16 -3.22 5.16
N PRO A 105 -18.42 -3.47 4.76
CA PRO A 105 -19.30 -2.43 4.21
C PRO A 105 -19.40 -1.16 5.08
N GLU A 106 -19.39 -1.31 6.40
CA GLU A 106 -19.42 -0.21 7.36
C GLU A 106 -18.17 0.69 7.34
N ASN A 107 -17.05 0.22 6.78
CA ASN A 107 -15.78 0.94 6.67
C ASN A 107 -15.34 1.17 5.21
N GLU A 108 -16.15 0.72 4.26
CA GLU A 108 -15.81 0.73 2.83
C GLU A 108 -16.87 1.39 1.95
N VAL A 109 -18.13 1.35 2.40
CA VAL A 109 -19.30 1.82 1.66
C VAL A 109 -20.01 2.95 2.39
N ASP A 110 -20.29 2.79 3.69
CA ASP A 110 -21.07 3.75 4.48
C ASP A 110 -20.17 4.82 5.14
N ASP A 111 -18.99 4.40 5.54
CA ASP A 111 -17.90 5.21 6.06
C ASP A 111 -16.61 4.80 5.34
N PHE A 112 -15.54 5.55 5.54
CA PHE A 112 -14.21 5.23 5.02
C PHE A 112 -13.12 5.73 5.99
N PRO A 113 -13.03 5.12 7.18
CA PRO A 113 -11.96 5.42 8.12
C PRO A 113 -10.61 5.03 7.50
N VAL A 114 -9.72 6.01 7.42
CA VAL A 114 -8.29 5.81 7.10
C VAL A 114 -7.43 5.74 8.37
N MET A 115 -8.03 6.06 9.51
CA MET A 115 -7.48 5.93 10.85
C MET A 115 -8.61 5.59 11.81
N TRP A 116 -8.33 4.66 12.72
CA TRP A 116 -9.21 4.28 13.82
C TRP A 116 -8.41 4.26 15.11
N ALA A 117 -8.70 5.21 16.02
CA ALA A 117 -7.75 5.51 17.07
C ALA A 117 -8.42 6.12 18.32
N ALA A 118 -8.33 5.43 19.46
CA ALA A 118 -8.63 6.00 20.77
C ALA A 118 -7.60 7.10 21.15
N PRO A 119 -7.93 8.03 22.08
CA PRO A 119 -6.96 8.99 22.59
C PRO A 119 -5.67 8.31 23.09
N GLY A 120 -4.51 8.86 22.74
CA GLY A 120 -3.19 8.32 23.14
C GLY A 120 -2.73 7.06 22.40
N SER A 121 -3.51 6.53 21.45
CA SER A 121 -3.10 5.37 20.65
C SER A 121 -2.05 5.70 19.59
N LEU A 122 -1.30 4.68 19.18
CA LEU A 122 -0.20 4.73 18.22
C LEU A 122 -0.65 5.25 16.85
N ALA A 123 -1.85 4.88 16.39
CA ALA A 123 -2.37 5.41 15.13
C ALA A 123 -2.57 6.93 15.15
N ARG A 124 -2.70 7.60 16.32
CA ARG A 124 -2.73 9.07 16.36
C ARG A 124 -1.36 9.72 16.16
N MET A 125 -0.29 8.93 16.25
CA MET A 125 1.09 9.40 16.10
C MET A 125 1.61 9.33 14.66
N VAL A 126 0.84 8.77 13.71
CA VAL A 126 1.29 8.76 12.30
C VAL A 126 1.32 10.17 11.70
N PRO A 127 2.26 10.43 10.77
CA PRO A 127 2.47 11.76 10.23
C PRO A 127 1.34 12.20 9.31
N TRP A 128 0.93 13.47 9.46
CA TRP A 128 -0.12 14.08 8.65
C TRP A 128 0.23 14.17 7.16
N GLN A 129 1.52 14.12 6.81
CA GLN A 129 2.03 14.16 5.44
C GLN A 129 1.57 12.95 4.60
N LEU A 130 1.05 11.90 5.25
CA LEU A 130 0.37 10.79 4.57
C LEU A 130 -0.96 11.22 3.94
N ASP A 131 -1.56 12.32 4.38
CA ASP A 131 -2.82 12.83 3.83
C ASP A 131 -2.57 13.64 2.54
N PRO A 132 -3.05 13.17 1.38
CA PRO A 132 -2.90 13.90 0.13
C PRO A 132 -3.54 15.29 0.12
N GLY A 133 -4.53 15.53 0.99
CA GLY A 133 -5.21 16.82 1.11
C GLY A 133 -4.48 17.85 1.97
N ARG A 134 -3.36 17.46 2.60
CA ARG A 134 -2.56 18.32 3.49
C ARG A 134 -1.13 18.47 3.01
N ARG A 135 -0.57 17.42 2.42
CA ARG A 135 0.83 17.39 1.99
C ARG A 135 1.10 18.48 0.93
N PRO A 136 2.27 19.15 0.99
CA PRO A 136 2.68 20.08 -0.06
C PRO A 136 2.76 19.41 -1.45
N GLU A 137 2.63 20.21 -2.50
CA GLU A 137 2.85 19.73 -3.87
C GLU A 137 4.30 19.26 -4.06
N GLY A 138 4.49 18.18 -4.82
CA GLY A 138 5.81 17.56 -4.99
C GLY A 138 6.31 16.78 -3.77
N TYR A 139 5.53 16.69 -2.70
CA TYR A 139 5.86 15.88 -1.52
C TYR A 139 5.25 14.48 -1.60
N SER A 140 6.05 13.46 -1.29
CA SER A 140 5.59 12.07 -1.20
C SER A 140 6.15 11.41 0.06
N ALA A 141 5.41 10.44 0.59
CA ALA A 141 5.84 9.66 1.73
C ALA A 141 6.13 8.22 1.30
N ASP A 142 7.20 7.64 1.84
CA ASP A 142 7.48 6.21 1.76
C ASP A 142 7.12 5.56 3.09
N LEU A 143 6.53 4.36 3.01
CA LEU A 143 6.47 3.40 4.10
C LEU A 143 7.70 2.49 3.99
N VAL A 144 8.44 2.36 5.09
CA VAL A 144 9.62 1.51 5.17
C VAL A 144 9.45 0.54 6.33
N LEU A 145 9.63 -0.74 6.06
CA LEU A 145 9.68 -1.79 7.07
C LEU A 145 11.09 -2.34 7.15
N THR A 146 11.63 -2.38 8.37
CA THR A 146 12.92 -2.99 8.66
C THR A 146 12.78 -4.16 9.62
N SER A 147 13.90 -4.83 9.91
CA SER A 147 13.96 -5.85 10.95
C SER A 147 13.68 -5.31 12.36
N ARG A 148 13.66 -3.98 12.57
CA ARG A 148 13.51 -3.34 13.89
C ARG A 148 12.29 -2.43 14.05
N ARG A 149 11.77 -1.89 12.94
CA ARG A 149 10.77 -0.81 13.00
C ARG A 149 10.06 -0.61 11.68
N LEU A 150 8.97 0.13 11.77
CA LEU A 150 8.28 0.73 10.64
C LEU A 150 8.51 2.24 10.68
N LEU A 151 8.83 2.80 9.53
CA LEU A 151 9.15 4.22 9.37
C LEU A 151 8.29 4.82 8.27
N PHE A 152 7.96 6.09 8.45
CA PHE A 152 7.46 6.94 7.38
C PHE A 152 8.53 7.94 6.99
N LEU A 153 8.92 7.95 5.72
CA LEU A 153 9.93 8.85 5.20
C LEU A 153 9.32 9.87 4.25
N GLY A 154 9.64 11.14 4.46
CA GLY A 154 9.26 12.24 3.59
C GLY A 154 10.28 12.44 2.47
N THR A 155 9.81 12.62 1.24
CA THR A 155 10.66 12.85 0.07
C THR A 155 10.06 13.90 -0.85
N HIS A 156 10.91 14.79 -1.37
CA HIS A 156 10.53 15.78 -2.38
C HIS A 156 10.91 15.29 -3.77
N THR A 157 9.93 15.23 -4.66
CA THR A 157 10.14 14.88 -6.06
C THR A 157 11.10 15.87 -6.72
N GLY A 158 12.07 15.37 -7.48
CA GLY A 158 13.03 16.21 -8.22
C GLY A 158 14.18 16.77 -7.39
N THR A 159 14.31 16.37 -6.13
CA THR A 159 15.45 16.74 -5.26
C THR A 159 16.34 15.53 -4.95
N LEU A 160 17.62 15.79 -4.75
CA LEU A 160 18.58 14.80 -4.22
C LEU A 160 18.61 14.81 -2.69
N ASP A 161 17.68 15.51 -2.05
CA ASP A 161 17.69 15.70 -0.61
C ASP A 161 17.52 14.36 0.13
N ARG A 162 18.07 14.34 1.34
CA ARG A 162 17.91 13.23 2.28
C ARG A 162 16.44 13.12 2.65
N ALA A 163 15.95 11.89 2.78
CA ALA A 163 14.57 11.68 3.19
C ALA A 163 14.39 12.02 4.68
N ASP A 164 13.34 12.75 5.00
CA ASP A 164 12.99 13.13 6.38
C ASP A 164 12.36 11.94 7.10
N VAL A 165 12.78 11.63 8.33
CA VAL A 165 12.06 10.65 9.16
C VAL A 165 10.85 11.35 9.77
N LEU A 166 9.65 11.02 9.30
CA LEU A 166 8.39 11.65 9.70
C LEU A 166 7.74 10.99 10.90
N GLY A 167 7.98 9.69 11.07
CA GLY A 167 7.43 8.89 12.16
C GLY A 167 8.09 7.53 12.21
N GLU A 168 8.21 6.98 13.41
CA GLU A 168 8.87 5.72 13.68
C GLU A 168 8.05 4.90 14.69
N PHE A 169 7.89 3.62 14.39
CA PHE A 169 7.14 2.67 15.20
C PHE A 169 8.00 1.43 15.42
N PRO A 170 8.30 1.06 16.68
CA PRO A 170 8.99 -0.18 16.99
C PRO A 170 8.33 -1.40 16.35
N ARG A 171 9.09 -2.40 15.93
CA ARG A 171 8.55 -3.58 15.25
C ARG A 171 7.51 -4.32 16.08
N ASP A 172 7.74 -4.43 17.38
CA ASP A 172 6.85 -5.06 18.36
C ASP A 172 5.58 -4.25 18.63
N SER A 173 5.51 -2.98 18.19
CA SER A 173 4.29 -2.18 18.26
C SER A 173 3.25 -2.54 17.19
N LEU A 174 3.63 -3.32 16.18
CA LEU A 174 2.79 -3.71 15.05
C LEU A 174 2.16 -5.08 15.31
N ALA A 175 0.82 -5.14 15.36
CA ALA A 175 0.08 -6.39 15.51
C ALA A 175 -0.04 -7.14 14.18
N GLY A 176 -0.05 -6.43 13.04
CA GLY A 176 -0.10 -7.05 11.73
C GLY A 176 -0.52 -6.11 10.62
N ALA A 177 -0.58 -6.65 9.40
CA ALA A 177 -1.14 -5.95 8.26
C ALA A 177 -2.08 -6.86 7.48
N ARG A 178 -2.98 -6.25 6.71
CA ARG A 178 -3.93 -6.95 5.84
C ARG A 178 -4.16 -6.14 4.57
N ARG A 179 -4.12 -6.80 3.42
CA ARG A 179 -4.57 -6.23 2.15
C ARG A 179 -6.09 -6.00 2.15
N MET A 180 -6.52 -4.82 1.75
CA MET A 180 -7.93 -4.47 1.58
C MET A 180 -8.29 -4.57 0.10
N LYS A 181 -9.07 -5.58 -0.27
CA LYS A 181 -9.37 -5.90 -1.70
C LYS A 181 -10.35 -4.92 -2.33
N PHE A 182 -11.23 -4.32 -1.52
CA PHE A 182 -12.12 -3.27 -1.97
C PHE A 182 -11.40 -1.93 -2.01
N SER A 183 -10.61 -1.72 -3.06
CA SER A 183 -9.97 -0.44 -3.37
C SER A 183 -9.83 -0.23 -4.87
N GLU A 184 -9.25 0.90 -5.30
CA GLU A 184 -9.20 1.28 -6.71
C GLU A 184 -8.46 0.24 -7.58
N VAL A 185 -7.34 -0.26 -7.08
CA VAL A 185 -6.51 -1.29 -7.73
C VAL A 185 -6.18 -2.46 -6.81
N GLY A 186 -6.79 -2.56 -5.62
CA GLY A 186 -6.48 -3.60 -4.64
C GLY A 186 -5.15 -3.38 -3.89
N ALA A 187 -4.61 -2.16 -3.90
CA ALA A 187 -3.34 -1.76 -3.28
C ALA A 187 -3.49 -1.04 -1.93
N ASP A 188 -4.66 -1.17 -1.31
CA ASP A 188 -4.88 -0.65 0.03
C ASP A 188 -4.40 -1.69 1.06
N VAL A 189 -3.78 -1.22 2.13
CA VAL A 189 -3.33 -2.03 3.26
C VAL A 189 -3.81 -1.42 4.56
N ARG A 190 -4.36 -2.25 5.45
CA ARG A 190 -4.56 -1.90 6.85
C ARG A 190 -3.34 -2.34 7.65
N ILE A 191 -2.76 -1.44 8.44
CA ILE A 191 -1.75 -1.76 9.45
C ILE A 191 -2.41 -1.61 10.81
N THR A 192 -2.33 -2.65 11.63
CA THR A 192 -2.91 -2.69 12.97
C THR A 192 -1.77 -2.64 13.99
N PHE A 193 -1.90 -1.76 14.98
CA PHE A 193 -0.98 -1.65 16.10
C PHE A 193 -1.42 -2.56 17.25
N THR A 194 -0.52 -2.82 18.20
CA THR A 194 -0.77 -3.68 19.37
C THR A 194 -1.82 -3.11 20.33
N ASP A 195 -2.03 -1.80 20.33
CA ASP A 195 -3.12 -1.13 21.06
C ASP A 195 -4.46 -1.19 20.33
N GLN A 196 -4.57 -2.00 19.27
CA GLN A 196 -5.75 -2.21 18.42
C GLN A 196 -6.15 -1.00 17.57
N SER A 197 -5.42 0.11 17.65
CA SER A 197 -5.58 1.19 16.69
C SER A 197 -5.05 0.77 15.32
N TRP A 198 -5.56 1.38 14.25
CA TRP A 198 -5.13 1.02 12.90
C TRP A 198 -5.20 2.19 11.93
N ILE A 199 -4.44 2.06 10.84
CA ILE A 199 -4.44 2.98 9.70
C ILE A 199 -4.67 2.22 8.40
N ARG A 200 -5.27 2.87 7.40
CA ARG A 200 -5.45 2.34 6.05
C ARG A 200 -4.69 3.20 5.04
N LEU A 201 -3.71 2.59 4.40
CA LEU A 201 -2.81 3.24 3.44
C LEU A 201 -3.04 2.69 2.04
N PHE A 202 -2.89 3.54 1.04
CA PHE A 202 -2.70 3.13 -0.35
C PHE A 202 -1.20 3.03 -0.64
N THR A 203 -0.77 1.92 -1.23
CA THR A 203 0.65 1.62 -1.47
C THR A 203 1.06 1.56 -2.93
N GLY A 204 0.13 1.72 -3.87
CA GLY A 204 0.38 1.72 -5.31
C GLY A 204 0.49 0.34 -5.96
N ASP A 205 0.82 -0.69 -5.19
CA ASP A 205 1.05 -2.06 -5.67
C ASP A 205 0.20 -3.06 -4.84
N PRO A 206 -0.67 -3.87 -5.47
CA PRO A 206 -1.52 -4.83 -4.78
C PRO A 206 -0.76 -5.89 -3.97
N ASP A 207 0.44 -6.25 -4.40
CA ASP A 207 1.23 -7.33 -3.79
C ASP A 207 1.92 -6.83 -2.50
N THR A 208 2.08 -5.50 -2.36
CA THR A 208 2.65 -4.89 -1.17
C THR A 208 1.87 -5.20 0.10
N GLY A 209 0.53 -5.28 0.02
CA GLY A 209 -0.32 -5.57 1.17
C GLY A 209 -0.11 -6.99 1.72
N ASP A 210 -0.07 -7.98 0.81
CA ASP A 210 0.13 -9.39 1.17
C ASP A 210 1.56 -9.62 1.66
N ARG A 211 2.55 -8.97 1.04
CA ARG A 211 3.95 -9.00 1.47
C ARG A 211 4.16 -8.39 2.86
N LEU A 212 3.55 -7.24 3.13
CA LEU A 212 3.62 -6.61 4.45
C LEU A 212 3.03 -7.53 5.52
N ALA A 213 1.90 -8.18 5.22
CA ALA A 213 1.27 -9.15 6.11
C ALA A 213 2.19 -10.36 6.38
N ALA A 214 2.77 -10.95 5.34
CA ALA A 214 3.69 -12.09 5.46
C ALA A 214 4.96 -11.76 6.24
N LEU A 215 5.55 -10.58 6.00
CA LEU A 215 6.70 -10.12 6.76
C LEU A 215 6.34 -9.91 8.23
N LEU A 216 5.18 -9.32 8.55
CA LEU A 216 4.74 -9.04 9.93
C LEU A 216 4.37 -10.31 10.71
N SER A 217 3.76 -11.30 10.07
CA SER A 217 3.41 -12.57 10.70
C SER A 217 4.59 -13.53 10.86
N GLY A 218 5.77 -13.19 10.32
CA GLY A 218 6.92 -14.09 10.26
C GLY A 218 6.77 -15.22 9.23
N GLY A 219 5.73 -15.18 8.39
CA GLY A 219 5.56 -16.11 7.28
C GLY A 219 6.61 -15.91 6.19
N ALA A 220 7.21 -14.72 6.09
CA ALA A 220 8.28 -14.44 5.16
C ALA A 220 9.49 -13.85 5.88
N GLN A 221 10.69 -14.34 5.57
CA GLN A 221 11.94 -13.87 6.17
C GLN A 221 12.75 -13.12 5.12
N ALA A 222 13.10 -11.85 5.36
CA ALA A 222 14.04 -11.18 4.47
C ALA A 222 15.42 -11.84 4.52
N LEU A 223 16.07 -11.89 3.37
CA LEU A 223 17.42 -12.41 3.23
C LEU A 223 18.37 -11.29 2.80
N PRO A 224 19.53 -11.12 3.46
CA PRO A 224 20.59 -10.30 2.90
C PRO A 224 21.19 -11.01 1.67
N GLU A 225 21.71 -10.25 0.70
CA GLU A 225 22.27 -10.82 -0.54
C GLU A 225 23.42 -11.81 -0.28
N ASN A 226 24.20 -11.56 0.78
CA ASN A 226 25.31 -12.44 1.16
C ASN A 226 24.85 -13.82 1.63
N ALA A 227 23.59 -13.97 2.04
CA ALA A 227 22.97 -15.25 2.40
C ALA A 227 22.52 -16.07 1.19
N LEU A 228 22.53 -15.49 -0.02
CA LEU A 228 22.24 -16.22 -1.25
C LEU A 228 23.40 -17.17 -1.61
N SER A 229 23.04 -18.33 -2.16
CA SER A 229 24.03 -19.25 -2.74
C SER A 229 24.70 -18.63 -3.97
N ALA A 230 25.88 -19.12 -4.36
CA ALA A 230 26.57 -18.62 -5.55
C ALA A 230 25.70 -18.76 -6.83
N ALA A 231 24.94 -19.86 -6.94
CA ALA A 231 24.03 -20.09 -8.05
C ALA A 231 22.83 -19.13 -8.05
N GLN A 232 22.26 -18.86 -6.87
CA GLN A 232 21.21 -17.86 -6.70
C GLN A 232 21.71 -16.46 -7.09
N ARG A 233 22.90 -16.03 -6.63
CA ARG A 233 23.50 -14.74 -7.03
C ARG A 233 23.69 -14.63 -8.54
N GLN A 234 24.17 -15.69 -9.19
CA GLN A 234 24.34 -15.70 -10.65
C GLN A 234 23.00 -15.59 -11.40
N ARG A 235 21.92 -16.14 -10.84
CA ARG A 235 20.57 -15.99 -11.40
C ARG A 235 20.03 -14.58 -11.19
N VAL A 236 20.21 -14.00 -10.00
CA VAL A 236 19.82 -12.61 -9.72
C VAL A 236 20.52 -11.66 -10.69
N ALA A 237 21.83 -11.83 -10.89
CA ALA A 237 22.58 -10.99 -11.83
C ALA A 237 22.02 -11.03 -13.26
N ARG A 238 21.60 -12.21 -13.73
CA ARG A 238 20.93 -12.36 -15.04
C ARG A 238 19.55 -11.70 -15.07
N PHE A 239 18.75 -11.93 -14.04
CA PHE A 239 17.42 -11.31 -13.90
C PHE A 239 17.51 -9.79 -13.90
N MET A 240 18.45 -9.20 -13.15
CA MET A 240 18.62 -7.75 -13.10
C MET A 240 19.15 -7.17 -14.42
N ALA A 241 19.96 -7.93 -15.18
CA ALA A 241 20.46 -7.50 -16.48
C ALA A 241 19.36 -7.40 -17.56
N ASP A 242 18.23 -8.09 -17.37
CA ASP A 242 17.07 -8.02 -18.27
C ASP A 242 16.13 -6.84 -17.93
N LEU A 243 16.37 -6.13 -16.82
CA LEU A 243 15.55 -5.01 -16.37
C LEU A 243 16.14 -3.66 -16.80
N PRO A 244 15.31 -2.60 -16.93
CA PRO A 244 15.79 -1.27 -17.29
C PRO A 244 16.75 -0.69 -16.24
N ASP A 245 17.64 0.22 -16.64
CA ASP A 245 18.60 0.89 -15.75
C ASP A 245 17.95 1.70 -14.61
N THR A 246 16.64 1.98 -14.70
CA THR A 246 15.86 2.66 -13.66
C THR A 246 15.35 1.73 -12.56
N VAL A 247 15.67 0.43 -12.65
CA VAL A 247 15.27 -0.57 -11.66
C VAL A 247 15.86 -0.27 -10.29
N GLN A 248 15.06 -0.43 -9.25
CA GLN A 248 15.52 -0.33 -7.88
C GLN A 248 16.29 -1.60 -7.47
N PRO A 249 17.23 -1.52 -6.51
CA PRO A 249 17.91 -2.69 -5.97
C PRO A 249 16.90 -3.78 -5.56
N PRO A 250 17.17 -5.06 -5.89
CA PRO A 250 16.23 -6.13 -5.59
C PRO A 250 16.15 -6.39 -4.09
N VAL A 251 15.01 -6.90 -3.65
CA VAL A 251 14.81 -7.38 -2.28
C VAL A 251 14.63 -8.90 -2.31
N TYR A 252 15.24 -9.59 -1.35
CA TYR A 252 15.24 -11.04 -1.25
C TYR A 252 14.42 -11.50 -0.06
N THR A 253 13.53 -12.46 -0.29
CA THR A 253 12.63 -12.98 0.72
C THR A 253 12.64 -14.51 0.68
N ARG A 254 12.93 -15.16 1.81
CA ARG A 254 12.73 -16.60 1.98
C ARG A 254 11.28 -16.85 2.39
N LEU A 255 10.60 -17.66 1.58
CA LEU A 255 9.24 -18.13 1.83
C LEU A 255 9.26 -19.36 2.76
N PRO A 256 8.13 -19.75 3.39
CA PRO A 256 8.05 -20.92 4.27
C PRO A 256 8.57 -22.22 3.65
N SER A 257 8.40 -22.40 2.35
CA SER A 257 8.89 -23.58 1.63
C SER A 257 10.41 -23.66 1.47
N GLY A 258 11.14 -22.59 1.85
CA GLY A 258 12.57 -22.41 1.62
C GLY A 258 12.91 -21.70 0.30
N ILE A 259 11.92 -21.52 -0.59
CA ILE A 259 12.11 -20.81 -1.86
C ILE A 259 12.48 -19.36 -1.59
N VAL A 260 13.40 -18.83 -2.40
CA VAL A 260 13.76 -17.42 -2.39
C VAL A 260 12.96 -16.69 -3.47
N LEU A 261 12.15 -15.73 -3.05
CA LEU A 261 11.54 -14.70 -3.88
C LEU A 261 12.50 -13.53 -4.03
N VAL A 262 12.78 -13.16 -5.27
CA VAL A 262 13.52 -11.94 -5.62
C VAL A 262 12.55 -11.02 -6.31
N GLU A 263 12.46 -9.78 -5.82
CA GLU A 263 11.61 -8.76 -6.41
C GLU A 263 12.43 -7.52 -6.73
N ALA A 264 12.24 -7.01 -7.93
CA ALA A 264 12.81 -5.76 -8.40
C ALA A 264 11.69 -4.85 -8.91
N ARG A 265 11.78 -3.56 -8.58
CA ARG A 265 10.72 -2.59 -8.90
C ARG A 265 11.20 -1.60 -9.95
N VAL A 266 10.39 -1.40 -10.97
CA VAL A 266 10.62 -0.43 -12.04
C VAL A 266 9.52 0.63 -11.98
N PRO A 267 9.82 1.94 -12.03
CA PRO A 267 8.79 2.97 -12.11
C PRO A 267 7.86 2.74 -13.31
N ALA A 268 6.55 2.68 -13.06
CA ALA A 268 5.56 2.44 -14.12
C ALA A 268 5.40 3.67 -15.02
N LYS A 269 5.20 3.46 -16.32
CA LYS A 269 5.03 4.56 -17.29
C LYS A 269 3.68 5.28 -17.16
N VAL A 270 2.70 4.64 -16.52
CA VAL A 270 1.27 5.00 -16.60
C VAL A 270 0.82 5.98 -15.49
N GLY A 271 1.71 6.35 -14.56
CA GLY A 271 1.37 7.31 -13.53
C GLY A 271 2.51 7.55 -12.54
N ASN A 272 2.51 8.75 -11.95
CA ASN A 272 3.44 9.08 -10.88
C ASN A 272 3.18 8.17 -9.65
N ASP A 273 4.25 7.77 -8.96
CA ASP A 273 4.23 6.92 -7.78
C ASP A 273 3.72 5.48 -7.99
N LEU A 274 3.60 5.02 -9.24
CA LEU A 274 3.26 3.63 -9.56
C LEU A 274 4.53 2.85 -9.93
N PHE A 275 4.56 1.56 -9.58
CA PHE A 275 5.67 0.67 -9.87
C PHE A 275 5.17 -0.61 -10.53
N GLU A 276 5.95 -1.13 -11.48
CA GLU A 276 5.84 -2.48 -11.99
C GLU A 276 6.81 -3.35 -11.19
N THR A 277 6.27 -4.36 -10.50
CA THR A 277 7.06 -5.34 -9.75
C THR A 277 7.39 -6.51 -10.67
N HIS A 278 8.69 -6.74 -10.88
CA HIS A 278 9.21 -7.92 -11.55
C HIS A 278 9.72 -8.89 -10.50
N SER A 279 9.40 -10.17 -10.65
CA SER A 279 9.80 -11.17 -9.67
C SER A 279 10.29 -12.47 -10.28
N ILE A 280 11.19 -13.13 -9.56
CA ILE A 280 11.58 -14.52 -9.83
C ILE A 280 11.53 -15.31 -8.53
N LEU A 281 11.20 -16.59 -8.66
CA LEU A 281 11.32 -17.57 -7.58
C LEU A 281 12.48 -18.49 -7.90
N MET A 282 13.30 -18.78 -6.88
CA MET A 282 14.43 -19.68 -7.02
C MET A 282 14.58 -20.63 -5.83
N ASP A 283 14.94 -21.88 -6.14
CA ASP A 283 15.36 -22.85 -5.12
C ASP A 283 16.79 -22.60 -4.64
N ASP A 284 17.29 -23.45 -3.73
CA ASP A 284 18.64 -23.34 -3.16
C ASP A 284 19.77 -23.43 -4.22
N TRP A 285 19.49 -24.07 -5.36
CA TRP A 285 20.41 -24.24 -6.48
C TRP A 285 20.26 -23.15 -7.56
N GLY A 286 19.38 -22.17 -7.35
CA GLY A 286 19.13 -21.11 -8.32
C GLY A 286 18.30 -21.56 -9.53
N ASN A 287 17.64 -22.72 -9.49
CA ASN A 287 16.68 -23.12 -10.53
C ASN A 287 15.31 -22.47 -10.27
N PRO A 288 14.39 -22.42 -11.27
CA PRO A 288 13.09 -21.79 -11.06
C PRO A 288 12.32 -22.52 -9.95
N GLY A 289 12.01 -21.79 -8.88
CA GLY A 289 11.22 -22.30 -7.75
C GLY A 289 9.73 -22.32 -8.11
N GLN A 290 9.01 -23.36 -7.68
CA GLN A 290 7.55 -23.38 -7.73
C GLN A 290 6.97 -23.12 -6.34
N PRO A 291 6.18 -22.05 -6.15
CA PRO A 291 5.63 -21.72 -4.84
C PRO A 291 4.71 -22.85 -4.37
N LYS A 292 4.77 -23.14 -3.07
CA LYS A 292 3.94 -24.15 -2.40
C LYS A 292 2.74 -23.48 -1.71
N PRO A 293 1.68 -24.24 -1.36
CA PRO A 293 0.61 -23.70 -0.54
C PRO A 293 1.16 -23.07 0.75
N GLY A 294 0.83 -21.80 1.00
CA GLY A 294 1.31 -21.03 2.15
C GLY A 294 2.52 -20.12 1.86
N ASP A 295 3.08 -20.13 0.65
CA ASP A 295 4.18 -19.24 0.26
C ASP A 295 3.73 -17.83 -0.15
N LEU A 296 2.47 -17.65 -0.58
CA LEU A 296 1.88 -16.40 -1.07
C LEU A 296 0.42 -16.29 -0.65
#